data_AF-A0A938QHZ5-F1
#
_entry.id   AF-A0A938QHZ5-F1
#
_cell.length_a   1.000
_cell.length_b   1.000
_cell.length_c   1.000
_cell.angle_alpha   90.00
_cell.angle_beta   90.00
_cell.angle_gamma   90.00
#
_symmetry.space_group_name_H-M   'P 1'
#
loop_
_entity.id
_entity.type
_entity.pdbx_description
1 polymer ?
#
loop_
_entity_poly.entity_id
_entity_poly.type
_entity_poly.pdbx_seq_one_letter_code
_entity_poly.pdbx_strand_id
1 'polypeptide(L)'
;MDEQPFSKTNRHWVWLRRGTQIFFFLLFVWLFLQAEYGGQELLAWPVDLFFRFDPLIWAAHLLTFSPLVWGLWWAVLFLGLTLVLGKFFCGWVCPLGTTLDGFRRLLFSPRPDKGVAAHWRRAKYYLLIFLLVGAPFSLNLVGLFDPLSLLYRTLAIVFYPAFGYGVEKAALTLYRLGEPFTYVSEPVYQALKATLLPFKPLVYLLPFFTLTLFALMVAAERVDKRFWCRALCPLGALYALLARFSLLRRRPVVLCPDCRDCQATCKMAAYAPEEPFRHQTAECQLCLGCLESCQEGRVSFTFTSKAPRAPLDLGRRQVVTSLAAGIVAVPLIRLGSLAKRPEEYLIRPPGAQKEAEFLSRCIRCGQCLKVCITNGLQPVLWEAGLEGLYTPRLVPR
;
A
#
# COMPACT_ATOMS: atom_id res chain seq x y z
N MET A 1 -40.67 11.39 -15.22
CA MET A 1 -39.36 10.73 -15.04
C MET A 1 -38.41 11.41 -16.00
N ASP A 2 -37.92 12.59 -15.65
CA ASP A 2 -36.98 13.33 -16.48
C ASP A 2 -35.56 13.02 -15.99
N GLU A 3 -34.92 12.07 -16.67
CA GLU A 3 -33.47 11.89 -16.60
C GLU A 3 -32.80 13.15 -17.17
N GLN A 4 -32.42 14.10 -16.31
CA GLN A 4 -31.49 15.13 -16.75
C GLN A 4 -30.16 14.50 -17.16
N PRO A 5 -29.57 14.91 -18.30
CA PRO A 5 -28.42 14.25 -18.86
C PRO A 5 -27.21 14.48 -17.95
N PHE A 6 -26.74 13.38 -17.37
CA PHE A 6 -25.40 13.28 -16.80
C PHE A 6 -24.41 13.92 -17.77
N SER A 7 -23.85 15.09 -17.43
CA SER A 7 -23.04 15.86 -18.39
C SER A 7 -21.90 14.97 -18.95
N LYS A 8 -21.72 14.95 -20.28
CA LYS A 8 -20.74 14.08 -20.96
C LYS A 8 -19.34 14.20 -20.33
N THR A 9 -18.95 15.40 -19.91
CA THR A 9 -17.67 15.72 -19.25
C THR A 9 -17.43 14.90 -17.98
N ASN A 10 -18.46 14.68 -17.16
CA ASN A 10 -18.30 13.94 -15.90
C ASN A 10 -18.02 12.45 -16.12
N ARG A 11 -18.53 11.89 -17.22
CA ARG A 11 -18.35 10.47 -17.57
C ARG A 11 -16.90 10.16 -17.96
N HIS A 12 -16.24 11.05 -18.71
CA HIS A 12 -14.85 10.86 -19.13
C HIS A 12 -13.88 10.76 -17.95
N TRP A 13 -14.05 11.58 -16.91
CA TRP A 13 -13.19 11.54 -15.72
C TRP A 13 -13.32 10.23 -14.94
N VAL A 14 -14.53 9.69 -14.83
CA VAL A 14 -14.76 8.40 -14.15
C VAL A 14 -14.12 7.25 -14.92
N TRP A 15 -14.25 7.23 -16.25
CA TRP A 15 -13.60 6.24 -17.10
C TRP A 15 -12.08 6.34 -17.07
N LEU A 16 -11.53 7.56 -17.12
CA LEU A 16 -10.09 7.79 -16.99
C LEU A 16 -9.57 7.28 -15.65
N ARG A 17 -10.29 7.53 -14.55
CA ARG A 17 -9.97 6.99 -13.22
C ARG A 17 -9.97 5.47 -13.19
N ARG A 18 -11.00 4.83 -13.76
CA ARG A 18 -11.11 3.36 -13.79
C ARG A 18 -10.02 2.74 -14.67
N GLY A 19 -9.76 3.33 -15.83
CA GLY A 19 -8.71 2.92 -16.76
C GLY A 19 -7.32 3.01 -16.14
N THR A 20 -6.99 4.14 -15.51
CA THR A 20 -5.70 4.31 -14.79
C THR A 20 -5.57 3.33 -13.62
N GLN A 21 -6.62 3.16 -12.82
CA GLN A 21 -6.64 2.22 -11.71
C GLN A 21 -6.40 0.76 -12.16
N ILE A 22 -7.02 0.34 -13.26
CA ILE A 22 -6.80 -0.99 -13.84
C ILE A 22 -5.39 -1.10 -14.41
N PHE A 23 -4.93 -0.09 -15.16
CA PHE A 23 -3.59 -0.06 -15.74
C PHE A 23 -2.49 -0.21 -14.68
N PHE A 24 -2.52 0.59 -13.60
CA PHE A 24 -1.51 0.49 -12.54
C PHE A 24 -1.61 -0.82 -11.75
N PHE A 25 -2.81 -1.37 -11.57
CA PHE A 25 -2.97 -2.67 -10.94
C PHE A 25 -2.38 -3.79 -11.80
N LEU A 26 -2.67 -3.80 -13.11
CA LEU A 26 -2.10 -4.77 -14.04
C LEU A 26 -0.58 -4.61 -14.18
N LEU A 27 -0.08 -3.37 -14.23
CA LEU A 27 1.35 -3.09 -14.23
C LEU A 27 2.02 -3.60 -12.95
N PHE A 28 1.38 -3.45 -11.79
CA PHE A 28 1.89 -3.99 -10.52
C PHE A 28 1.95 -5.51 -10.53
N VAL A 29 0.89 -6.18 -10.98
CA VAL A 29 0.87 -7.65 -11.10
C VAL A 29 1.91 -8.13 -12.12
N TRP A 30 2.04 -7.45 -13.25
CA TRP A 30 3.02 -7.78 -14.28
C TRP A 30 4.46 -7.62 -13.77
N LEU A 31 4.81 -6.47 -13.16
CA LEU A 31 6.13 -6.29 -12.54
C LEU A 31 6.38 -7.26 -11.39
N PHE A 32 5.34 -7.62 -10.63
CA PHE A 32 5.45 -8.63 -9.60
C PHE A 32 5.83 -9.99 -10.22
N LEU A 33 5.16 -10.43 -11.29
CA LEU A 33 5.46 -11.69 -11.98
C LEU A 33 6.86 -11.66 -12.62
N GLN A 34 7.27 -10.54 -13.19
CA GLN A 34 8.62 -10.35 -13.75
C GLN A 34 9.72 -10.25 -12.68
N ALA A 35 9.36 -10.08 -11.40
CA ALA A 35 10.31 -10.09 -10.28
C ALA A 35 10.73 -11.51 -9.89
N GLU A 36 11.14 -12.29 -10.89
CA GLU A 36 11.66 -13.65 -10.79
C GLU A 36 12.92 -13.80 -11.62
N TYR A 37 13.76 -14.74 -11.22
CA TYR A 37 14.97 -15.04 -11.95
C TYR A 37 14.64 -15.83 -13.22
N GLY A 38 14.61 -15.15 -14.36
CA GLY A 38 14.33 -15.74 -15.68
C GLY A 38 15.55 -16.30 -16.42
N GLY A 39 16.68 -16.53 -15.75
CA GLY A 39 17.90 -17.09 -16.37
C GLY A 39 18.91 -16.06 -16.92
N GLN A 40 18.70 -14.76 -16.69
CA GLN A 40 19.67 -13.70 -16.99
C GLN A 40 20.20 -13.09 -15.68
N GLU A 41 21.50 -12.75 -15.63
CA GLU A 41 22.15 -12.20 -14.43
C GLU A 41 21.62 -10.81 -14.01
N LEU A 42 21.00 -10.08 -14.93
CA LEU A 42 20.31 -8.82 -14.66
C LEU A 42 18.80 -8.97 -14.86
N LEU A 43 18.04 -8.45 -13.90
CA LEU A 43 16.59 -8.29 -14.03
C LEU A 43 16.30 -7.39 -15.24
N ALA A 44 15.61 -7.92 -16.24
CA ALA A 44 15.32 -7.22 -17.50
C ALA A 44 14.45 -5.96 -17.32
N TRP A 45 13.73 -5.85 -16.20
CA TRP A 45 12.80 -4.76 -15.92
C TRP A 45 13.07 -4.14 -14.54
N PRO A 46 12.80 -2.83 -14.35
CA PRO A 46 12.89 -2.15 -13.06
C PRO A 46 11.74 -2.62 -12.16
N VAL A 47 11.88 -3.81 -11.60
CA VAL A 47 10.90 -4.45 -10.71
C VAL A 47 10.69 -3.69 -9.39
N ASP A 48 11.59 -2.77 -9.06
CA ASP A 48 11.51 -1.87 -7.91
C ASP A 48 10.83 -0.51 -8.22
N LEU A 49 10.33 -0.32 -9.45
CA LEU A 49 9.69 0.92 -9.91
C LEU A 49 8.59 1.42 -8.96
N PHE A 50 7.71 0.53 -8.46
CA PHE A 50 6.66 0.89 -7.52
C PHE A 50 7.18 1.40 -6.17
N PHE A 51 8.30 0.87 -5.69
CA PHE A 51 8.92 1.32 -4.44
C PHE A 51 9.67 2.64 -4.63
N ARG A 52 10.22 2.90 -5.82
CA ARG A 52 10.84 4.19 -6.17
C ARG A 52 9.83 5.33 -6.24
N PHE A 53 8.57 5.04 -6.57
CA PHE A 53 7.50 6.03 -6.58
C PHE A 53 7.00 6.44 -5.19
N ASP A 54 7.28 5.66 -4.15
CA ASP A 54 6.73 5.89 -2.83
C ASP A 54 7.44 7.07 -2.13
N PRO A 55 6.78 8.22 -1.95
CA PRO A 55 7.39 9.37 -1.30
C PRO A 55 7.62 9.15 0.20
N LEU A 56 6.96 8.17 0.83
CA LEU A 56 7.18 7.85 2.24
C LEU A 56 8.53 7.16 2.44
N ILE A 57 8.84 6.15 1.61
CA ILE A 57 10.16 5.50 1.58
C ILE A 57 11.23 6.55 1.31
N TRP A 58 10.98 7.46 0.37
CA TRP A 58 11.91 8.53 0.06
C TRP A 58 12.15 9.49 1.24
N ALA A 59 11.07 9.93 1.91
CA ALA A 59 11.17 10.80 3.09
C ALA A 59 12.01 10.15 4.21
N ALA A 60 11.88 8.84 4.41
CA ALA A 60 12.68 8.10 5.38
C ALA A 60 14.16 8.00 4.99
N HIS A 61 14.46 7.77 3.71
CA HIS A 61 15.83 7.68 3.21
C HIS A 61 16.58 9.00 3.24
N LEU A 62 15.90 10.12 2.96
CA LEU A 62 16.49 11.45 3.11
C LEU A 62 16.97 11.72 4.54
N LEU A 63 16.18 11.29 5.53
CA LEU A 63 16.50 11.48 6.95
C LEU A 63 17.63 10.57 7.44
N THR A 64 17.98 9.52 6.70
CA THR A 64 19.04 8.55 7.05
C THR A 64 20.37 8.80 6.33
N PHE A 65 20.52 9.93 5.62
CA PHE A 65 21.75 10.32 4.88
C PHE A 65 22.34 9.20 3.99
N SER A 66 21.49 8.29 3.50
CA SER A 66 21.92 7.26 2.55
C SER A 66 22.14 7.89 1.17
N PRO A 67 23.08 7.37 0.34
CA PRO A 67 23.38 7.95 -0.97
C PRO A 67 22.09 8.14 -1.77
N LEU A 68 21.93 9.37 -2.26
CA LEU A 68 20.75 9.87 -2.96
C LEU A 68 20.45 8.97 -4.17
N VAL A 69 19.54 8.01 -4.02
CA VAL A 69 19.26 7.02 -5.08
C VAL A 69 18.67 7.75 -6.28
N TRP A 70 19.23 7.55 -7.48
CA TRP A 70 18.86 8.20 -8.75
C TRP A 70 17.36 8.10 -9.15
N GLY A 71 16.53 7.38 -8.38
CA GLY A 71 15.07 7.31 -8.52
C GLY A 71 14.28 8.49 -7.92
N LEU A 72 14.96 9.53 -7.42
CA LEU A 72 14.36 10.67 -6.71
C LEU A 72 13.29 11.45 -7.48
N TRP A 73 13.50 11.60 -8.78
CA TRP A 73 12.70 12.47 -9.63
C TRP A 73 11.24 12.03 -9.72
N TRP A 74 11.00 10.73 -9.63
CA TRP A 74 9.67 10.15 -9.68
C TRP A 74 8.82 10.47 -8.45
N ALA A 75 9.37 10.33 -7.24
CA ALA A 75 8.67 10.71 -6.02
C ALA A 75 8.32 12.20 -6.05
N VAL A 76 9.27 13.06 -6.44
CA VAL A 76 9.05 14.51 -6.58
C VAL A 76 7.94 14.81 -7.59
N LEU A 77 7.90 14.11 -8.73
CA LEU A 77 6.82 14.25 -9.71
C LEU A 77 5.45 13.93 -9.10
N PHE A 78 5.31 12.82 -8.37
CA PHE A 78 4.03 12.46 -7.73
C PHE A 78 3.64 13.43 -6.61
N LEU A 79 4.61 13.94 -5.85
CA LEU A 79 4.36 15.00 -4.87
C LEU A 79 3.90 16.30 -5.54
N GLY A 80 4.53 16.71 -6.64
CA GLY A 80 4.12 17.86 -7.45
C GLY A 80 2.72 17.70 -8.03
N LEU A 81 2.42 16.52 -8.60
CA LEU A 81 1.08 16.18 -9.08
C LEU A 81 0.04 16.19 -7.95
N THR A 82 0.43 15.86 -6.72
CA THR A 82 -0.45 15.94 -5.54
C THR A 82 -0.79 17.38 -5.19
N LEU A 83 0.12 18.33 -5.37
CA LEU A 83 -0.16 19.76 -5.20
C LEU A 83 -1.11 20.30 -6.28
N VAL A 84 -1.15 19.67 -7.46
CA VAL A 84 -2.07 20.09 -8.53
C VAL A 84 -3.43 19.41 -8.36
N LEU A 85 -3.46 18.09 -8.27
CA LEU A 85 -4.68 17.27 -8.31
C LEU A 85 -5.25 17.01 -6.91
N GLY A 86 -4.45 17.00 -5.86
CA GLY A 86 -4.81 16.54 -4.52
C GLY A 86 -4.36 15.10 -4.28
N LYS A 87 -4.99 14.39 -3.34
CA LYS A 87 -4.61 13.02 -2.94
C LYS A 87 -5.05 11.96 -3.98
N PHE A 88 -4.65 12.12 -5.23
CA PHE A 88 -5.06 11.24 -6.32
C PHE A 88 -4.43 9.84 -6.23
N PHE A 89 -3.21 9.71 -5.69
CA PHE A 89 -2.45 8.46 -5.64
C PHE A 89 -3.25 7.28 -5.05
N CYS A 90 -3.89 7.49 -3.89
CA CYS A 90 -4.69 6.44 -3.22
C CYS A 90 -5.95 6.02 -4.01
N GLY A 91 -6.44 6.86 -4.92
CA GLY A 91 -7.63 6.59 -5.73
C GLY A 91 -7.34 6.03 -7.11
N TRP A 92 -6.19 6.39 -7.71
CA TRP A 92 -5.88 6.17 -9.12
C TRP A 92 -4.70 5.23 -9.36
N VAL A 93 -3.72 5.20 -8.44
CA VAL A 93 -2.42 4.53 -8.66
C VAL A 93 -2.20 3.36 -7.70
N CYS A 94 -2.61 3.52 -6.44
CA CYS A 94 -2.30 2.55 -5.39
C CYS A 94 -2.97 1.18 -5.61
N PRO A 95 -2.22 0.09 -5.86
CA PRO A 95 -2.78 -1.25 -6.08
C PRO A 95 -3.48 -1.79 -4.83
N LEU A 96 -3.01 -1.46 -3.62
CA LEU A 96 -3.66 -1.85 -2.37
C LEU A 96 -5.09 -1.28 -2.28
N GLY A 97 -5.31 -0.06 -2.77
CA GLY A 97 -6.65 0.52 -2.79
C GLY A 97 -7.62 -0.27 -3.67
N THR A 98 -7.13 -0.81 -4.79
CA THR A 98 -7.89 -1.66 -5.70
C THR A 98 -8.17 -3.03 -5.08
N THR A 99 -7.17 -3.65 -4.43
CA THR A 99 -7.37 -4.95 -3.77
C THR A 99 -8.39 -4.84 -2.63
N LEU A 100 -8.29 -3.83 -1.77
CA LEU A 100 -9.26 -3.63 -0.68
C LEU A 100 -10.68 -3.36 -1.19
N ASP A 101 -10.83 -2.52 -2.23
CA ASP A 101 -12.13 -2.30 -2.87
C ASP A 101 -12.70 -3.59 -3.48
N GLY A 102 -11.85 -4.44 -4.07
CA GLY A 102 -12.23 -5.74 -4.65
C GLY A 102 -12.62 -6.77 -3.59
N PHE A 103 -11.77 -6.98 -2.59
CA PHE A 103 -12.03 -7.89 -1.47
C PHE A 103 -13.29 -7.51 -0.71
N ARG A 104 -13.54 -6.21 -0.47
CA ARG A 104 -14.78 -5.79 0.17
C ARG A 104 -16.02 -6.17 -0.63
N ARG A 105 -16.00 -5.97 -1.96
CA ARG A 105 -17.13 -6.33 -2.84
C ARG A 105 -17.36 -7.84 -2.90
N LEU A 106 -16.28 -8.62 -2.83
CA LEU A 106 -16.33 -10.08 -2.91
C LEU A 106 -16.73 -10.73 -1.58
N LEU A 107 -16.20 -10.25 -0.46
CA LEU A 107 -16.31 -10.89 0.85
C LEU A 107 -17.40 -10.31 1.75
N PHE A 108 -17.84 -9.07 1.53
CA PHE A 108 -18.73 -8.37 2.46
C PHE A 108 -19.96 -7.77 1.77
N SER A 109 -21.13 -7.99 2.37
CA SER A 109 -22.37 -7.31 1.95
C SER A 109 -22.25 -5.79 2.13
N PRO A 110 -22.93 -4.98 1.29
CA PRO A 110 -22.98 -3.54 1.46
C PRO A 110 -23.49 -3.17 2.85
N ARG A 111 -22.65 -2.52 3.66
CA ARG A 111 -23.00 -2.02 5.00
C ARG A 111 -22.65 -0.54 5.11
N PRO A 112 -23.42 0.24 5.90
CA PRO A 112 -23.07 1.60 6.24
C PRO A 112 -21.79 1.64 7.08
N ASP A 113 -21.05 2.74 6.97
CA ASP A 113 -19.86 3.00 7.78
C ASP A 113 -20.27 3.23 9.25
N LYS A 114 -19.54 2.64 10.20
CA LYS A 114 -19.73 2.88 11.64
C LYS A 114 -19.08 4.18 12.13
N GLY A 115 -18.21 4.79 11.32
CA GLY A 115 -17.54 6.05 11.64
C GLY A 115 -16.28 5.91 12.51
N VAL A 116 -15.87 4.69 12.87
CA VAL A 116 -14.69 4.41 13.69
C VAL A 116 -13.42 4.91 13.01
N ALA A 117 -13.27 4.67 11.71
CA ALA A 117 -12.15 5.14 10.90
C ALA A 117 -12.12 6.67 10.73
N ALA A 118 -13.27 7.36 10.85
CA ALA A 118 -13.28 8.83 10.88
C ALA A 118 -12.71 9.35 12.21
N HIS A 119 -13.07 8.69 13.32
CA HIS A 119 -12.53 9.03 14.65
C HIS A 119 -11.01 8.78 14.73
N TRP A 120 -10.55 7.64 14.22
CA TRP A 120 -9.12 7.26 14.19
C TRP A 120 -8.31 7.94 13.08
N ARG A 121 -8.89 8.89 12.34
CA ARG A 121 -8.20 9.58 11.22
C ARG A 121 -6.91 10.30 11.64
N ARG A 122 -6.79 10.71 12.91
CA ARG A 122 -5.57 11.37 13.41
C ARG A 122 -4.41 10.38 13.59
N ALA A 123 -4.70 9.10 13.82
CA ALA A 123 -3.70 8.08 14.12
C ALA A 123 -2.67 7.91 12.98
N LYS A 124 -3.07 7.95 11.71
CA LYS A 124 -2.14 7.91 10.57
C LYS A 124 -1.12 9.07 10.56
N TYR A 125 -1.47 10.25 11.08
CA TYR A 125 -0.54 11.38 11.18
C TYR A 125 0.44 11.18 12.34
N TYR A 126 -0.03 10.68 13.48
CA TYR A 126 0.83 10.31 14.61
C TYR A 126 1.80 9.19 14.25
N LEU A 127 1.31 8.17 13.51
CA LEU A 127 2.15 7.10 12.98
C LEU A 127 3.18 7.64 11.99
N LEU A 128 2.80 8.53 11.07
CA LEU A 128 3.75 9.17 10.16
C LEU A 128 4.86 9.91 10.92
N ILE A 129 4.50 10.72 11.92
CA ILE A 129 5.46 11.46 12.75
C ILE A 129 6.39 10.47 13.48
N PHE A 130 5.83 9.46 14.12
CA PHE A 130 6.58 8.41 14.82
C PHE A 130 7.61 7.74 13.89
N LEU A 131 7.19 7.33 12.69
CA LEU A 131 8.04 6.66 11.71
C LEU A 131 9.16 7.57 11.18
N LEU A 132 8.86 8.83 10.86
CA LEU A 132 9.86 9.77 10.35
C LEU A 132 10.88 10.18 11.42
N VAL A 133 10.46 10.31 12.68
CA VAL A 133 11.38 10.60 13.79
C VAL A 133 12.26 9.40 14.13
N GLY A 134 11.76 8.17 14.01
CA GLY A 134 12.55 6.96 14.22
C GLY A 134 13.58 6.71 13.12
N ALA A 135 13.27 7.09 11.88
CA ALA A 135 14.14 6.87 10.71
C ALA A 135 15.61 7.28 10.89
N PRO A 136 15.97 8.52 11.31
CA PRO A 136 17.37 8.96 11.45
C PRO A 136 18.19 8.11 12.44
N PHE A 137 17.55 7.43 13.38
CA PHE A 137 18.21 6.58 14.38
C PHE A 137 18.32 5.11 13.94
N SER A 138 18.34 4.86 12.63
CA SER A 138 18.36 3.52 12.02
C SER A 138 17.13 2.65 12.32
N LEU A 139 16.07 3.20 12.95
CA LEU A 139 14.77 2.54 13.08
C LEU A 139 13.92 2.81 11.84
N ASN A 140 14.31 2.21 10.71
CA ASN A 140 13.50 2.32 9.50
C ASN A 140 12.30 1.36 9.59
N LEU A 141 11.24 1.71 10.31
CA LEU A 141 9.99 0.93 10.44
C LEU A 141 8.99 1.18 9.29
N VAL A 142 9.32 2.06 8.35
CA VAL A 142 8.42 2.53 7.28
C VAL A 142 7.92 1.39 6.42
N GLY A 143 8.81 0.48 6.03
CA GLY A 143 8.47 -0.70 5.23
C GLY A 143 7.44 -1.66 5.82
N LEU A 144 7.21 -1.57 7.14
CA LEU A 144 6.19 -2.39 7.80
C LEU A 144 4.78 -1.83 7.60
N PHE A 145 4.64 -0.52 7.47
CA PHE A 145 3.36 0.20 7.36
C PHE A 145 3.11 0.78 5.97
N ASP A 146 4.09 0.71 5.06
CA ASP A 146 3.91 1.07 3.66
C ASP A 146 2.91 0.11 2.98
N PRO A 147 1.79 0.62 2.42
CA PRO A 147 0.81 -0.20 1.73
C PRO A 147 1.38 -1.02 0.55
N LEU A 148 2.41 -0.53 -0.15
CA LEU A 148 2.97 -1.23 -1.31
C LEU A 148 3.82 -2.43 -0.86
N SER A 149 4.71 -2.22 0.11
CA SER A 149 5.54 -3.25 0.73
C SER A 149 4.68 -4.32 1.41
N LEU A 150 3.60 -3.92 2.11
CA LEU A 150 2.63 -4.84 2.69
C LEU A 150 1.95 -5.73 1.64
N LEU A 151 1.48 -5.13 0.54
CA LEU A 151 0.83 -5.89 -0.53
C LEU A 151 1.81 -6.83 -1.22
N TYR A 152 2.97 -6.33 -1.64
CA TYR A 152 3.99 -7.12 -2.32
C TYR A 152 4.42 -8.31 -1.44
N ARG A 153 4.71 -8.06 -0.17
CA ARG A 153 5.14 -9.11 0.77
C ARG A 153 4.08 -10.19 0.95
N THR A 154 2.81 -9.79 1.08
CA THR A 154 1.72 -10.77 1.20
C THR A 154 1.58 -11.60 -0.07
N LEU A 155 1.68 -10.97 -1.25
CA LEU A 155 1.66 -11.69 -2.51
C LEU A 155 2.85 -12.66 -2.63
N ALA A 156 4.07 -12.21 -2.32
CA ALA A 156 5.29 -13.00 -2.44
C ALA A 156 5.34 -14.18 -1.46
N ILE A 157 4.93 -13.99 -0.20
CA ILE A 157 5.09 -15.00 0.85
C ILE A 157 3.89 -15.97 0.90
N VAL A 158 2.68 -15.50 0.59
CA VAL A 158 1.45 -16.26 0.81
C VAL A 158 0.79 -16.65 -0.51
N PHE A 159 0.31 -15.67 -1.27
CA PHE A 159 -0.56 -15.96 -2.42
C PHE A 159 0.19 -16.63 -3.56
N TYR A 160 1.41 -16.17 -3.87
CA TYR A 160 2.18 -16.67 -4.99
C TYR A 160 2.67 -18.12 -4.79
N PRO A 161 3.26 -18.49 -3.63
CA PRO A 161 3.57 -19.89 -3.34
C PRO A 161 2.34 -20.78 -3.27
N ALA A 162 1.24 -20.30 -2.65
CA ALA A 162 0.00 -21.07 -2.56
C ALA A 162 -0.62 -21.33 -3.94
N PHE A 163 -0.57 -20.33 -4.84
CA PHE A 163 -1.01 -20.47 -6.22
C PHE A 163 -0.16 -21.50 -6.97
N GLY A 164 1.18 -21.40 -6.89
CA GLY A 164 2.08 -22.37 -7.52
C GLY A 164 1.82 -23.80 -7.04
N TYR A 165 1.75 -24.00 -5.72
CA TYR A 165 1.45 -25.31 -5.13
C TYR A 165 0.07 -25.85 -5.55
N GLY A 166 -0.96 -24.99 -5.59
CA GLY A 166 -2.30 -25.36 -6.01
C GLY A 166 -2.36 -25.81 -7.47
N VAL A 167 -1.72 -25.07 -8.37
CA VAL A 167 -1.67 -25.44 -9.80
C VAL A 167 -0.89 -26.73 -10.01
N GLU A 168 0.26 -26.91 -9.36
CA GLU A 168 1.06 -28.13 -9.45
C GLU A 168 0.28 -29.35 -8.94
N LYS A 169 -0.41 -29.24 -7.80
CA LYS A 169 -1.26 -30.32 -7.28
C LYS A 169 -2.45 -30.62 -8.19
N ALA A 170 -3.08 -29.59 -8.76
CA ALA A 170 -4.19 -29.77 -9.70
C ALA A 170 -3.70 -30.50 -10.97
N ALA A 171 -2.57 -30.08 -11.54
CA ALA A 171 -1.95 -30.71 -12.69
C ALA A 171 -1.60 -32.18 -12.42
N LEU A 172 -0.97 -32.48 -11.27
CA LEU A 172 -0.65 -33.85 -10.86
C LEU A 172 -1.91 -34.71 -10.66
N THR A 173 -3.01 -34.13 -10.16
CA THR A 173 -4.27 -34.85 -9.99
C THR A 173 -4.91 -35.16 -11.33
N LEU A 174 -4.91 -34.20 -12.26
CA LEU A 174 -5.39 -34.38 -13.63
C LEU A 174 -4.56 -35.44 -14.38
N TYR A 175 -3.23 -35.41 -14.22
CA TYR A 175 -2.33 -36.42 -14.77
C TYR A 175 -2.65 -37.83 -14.25
N ARG A 176 -3.01 -37.98 -12.97
CA ARG A 176 -3.40 -39.26 -12.37
C ARG A 176 -4.76 -39.79 -12.82
N LEU A 177 -5.65 -38.93 -13.29
CA LEU A 177 -6.98 -39.31 -13.78
C LEU A 177 -6.93 -39.96 -15.18
N GLY A 178 -5.78 -39.92 -15.85
CA GLY A 178 -5.57 -40.56 -17.14
C GLY A 178 -6.21 -39.81 -18.32
N GLU A 179 -6.21 -40.45 -19.49
CA GLU A 179 -6.81 -39.86 -20.69
C GLU A 179 -8.34 -39.75 -20.55
N PRO A 180 -8.97 -38.65 -21.05
CA PRO A 180 -8.45 -37.63 -21.96
C PRO A 180 -7.92 -36.35 -21.28
N PHE A 181 -7.94 -36.28 -19.95
CA PHE A 181 -7.63 -35.04 -19.20
C PHE A 181 -6.15 -34.65 -19.28
N THR A 182 -5.25 -35.61 -19.48
CA THR A 182 -3.80 -35.37 -19.62
C THR A 182 -3.47 -34.57 -20.89
N TYR A 183 -4.15 -34.83 -22.02
CA TYR A 183 -3.89 -34.15 -23.30
C TYR A 183 -4.20 -32.65 -23.24
N VAL A 184 -5.22 -32.27 -22.46
CA VAL A 184 -5.62 -30.86 -22.28
C VAL A 184 -4.81 -30.20 -21.17
N SER A 185 -4.50 -30.91 -20.09
CA SER A 185 -3.85 -30.32 -18.92
C SER A 185 -2.35 -30.04 -19.12
N GLU A 186 -1.63 -30.88 -19.87
CA GLU A 186 -0.19 -30.71 -20.12
C GLU A 186 0.17 -29.40 -20.86
N PRO A 187 -0.41 -29.05 -22.03
CA PRO A 187 -0.07 -27.81 -22.72
C PRO A 187 -0.45 -26.57 -21.91
N VAL A 188 -1.57 -26.65 -21.17
CA VAL A 188 -2.02 -25.58 -20.27
C VAL A 188 -1.03 -25.41 -19.12
N TYR A 189 -0.56 -26.50 -18.51
CA TYR A 189 0.44 -26.48 -17.45
C TYR A 189 1.78 -25.92 -17.94
N GLN A 190 2.23 -26.29 -19.14
CA GLN A 190 3.47 -25.77 -19.72
C GLN A 190 3.38 -24.26 -20.01
N ALA A 191 2.25 -23.78 -20.55
CA ALA A 191 2.02 -22.35 -20.76
C ALA A 191 1.98 -21.56 -19.44
N LEU A 192 1.32 -22.12 -18.42
CA LEU A 192 1.29 -21.60 -17.05
C LEU A 192 2.69 -21.56 -16.44
N LYS A 193 3.49 -22.61 -16.63
CA LYS A 193 4.88 -22.72 -16.18
C LYS A 193 5.81 -21.72 -16.84
N ALA A 194 5.61 -21.41 -18.12
CA ALA A 194 6.39 -20.43 -18.84
C ALA A 194 6.08 -18.97 -18.42
N THR A 195 4.88 -18.70 -17.87
CA THR A 195 4.38 -17.32 -17.71
C THR A 195 4.10 -16.92 -16.27
N LEU A 196 3.54 -17.81 -15.46
CA LEU A 196 2.90 -17.46 -14.17
C LEU A 196 3.41 -18.27 -12.97
N LEU A 197 3.84 -19.53 -13.17
CA LEU A 197 4.24 -20.38 -12.06
C LEU A 197 5.70 -20.16 -11.65
N PRO A 198 6.02 -20.39 -10.37
CA PRO A 198 7.37 -20.23 -9.90
C PRO A 198 8.27 -21.31 -10.51
N PHE A 199 9.49 -20.93 -10.87
CA PHE A 199 10.50 -21.89 -11.38
C PHE A 199 10.79 -23.03 -10.41
N LYS A 200 10.62 -22.80 -9.10
CA LYS A 200 10.81 -23.77 -8.01
C LYS A 200 9.75 -23.59 -6.92
N PRO A 201 9.43 -24.64 -6.16
CA PRO A 201 8.51 -24.52 -5.02
C PRO A 201 9.06 -23.54 -3.99
N LEU A 202 8.36 -22.43 -3.79
CA LEU A 202 8.68 -21.41 -2.80
C LEU A 202 8.07 -21.80 -1.46
N VAL A 203 8.85 -21.84 -0.39
CA VAL A 203 8.35 -22.12 0.96
C VAL A 203 8.97 -21.14 1.93
N TYR A 204 8.13 -20.37 2.61
CA TYR A 204 8.56 -19.36 3.56
C TYR A 204 8.24 -19.74 5.01
N LEU A 205 8.99 -19.17 5.96
CA LEU A 205 8.80 -19.42 7.40
C LEU A 205 7.61 -18.67 8.02
N LEU A 206 7.23 -17.50 7.48
CA LEU A 206 6.18 -16.62 8.06
C LEU A 206 4.87 -16.51 7.23
N PRO A 207 4.37 -17.54 6.52
CA PRO A 207 3.18 -17.40 5.69
C PRO A 207 1.93 -17.17 6.53
N PHE A 208 1.75 -17.91 7.63
CA PHE A 208 0.59 -17.75 8.51
C PHE A 208 0.57 -16.37 9.18
N PHE A 209 1.70 -15.92 9.70
CA PHE A 209 1.80 -14.59 10.31
C PHE A 209 1.49 -13.48 9.31
N THR A 210 2.04 -13.56 8.08
CA THR A 210 1.77 -12.58 7.01
C THR A 210 0.30 -12.61 6.58
N LEU A 211 -0.28 -13.81 6.42
CA LEU A 211 -1.69 -14.00 6.08
C LEU A 211 -2.61 -13.43 7.16
N THR A 212 -2.32 -13.69 8.44
CA THR A 212 -3.12 -13.14 9.55
C THR A 212 -3.11 -11.63 9.55
N LEU A 213 -1.96 -10.97 9.38
CA LEU A 213 -1.89 -9.52 9.30
C LEU A 213 -2.69 -8.96 8.12
N PHE A 214 -2.58 -9.58 6.94
CA PHE A 214 -3.34 -9.15 5.77
C PHE A 214 -4.85 -9.41 5.94
N ALA A 215 -5.23 -10.55 6.51
CA ALA A 215 -6.60 -10.91 6.78
C ALA A 215 -7.24 -9.94 7.79
N LEU A 216 -6.51 -9.51 8.83
CA LEU A 216 -6.97 -8.48 9.76
C LEU A 216 -7.16 -7.12 9.06
N MET A 217 -6.25 -6.74 8.17
CA MET A 217 -6.39 -5.52 7.37
C MET A 217 -7.63 -5.59 6.46
N VAL A 218 -7.89 -6.72 5.80
CA VAL A 218 -9.10 -6.91 4.98
C VAL A 218 -10.35 -6.97 5.87
N ALA A 219 -10.30 -7.64 7.02
CA ALA A 219 -11.42 -7.71 7.96
C ALA A 219 -11.80 -6.33 8.51
N ALA A 220 -10.84 -5.42 8.69
CA ALA A 220 -11.11 -4.05 9.10
C ALA A 220 -11.97 -3.28 8.09
N GLU A 221 -11.95 -3.64 6.79
CA GLU A 221 -12.84 -3.07 5.77
C GLU A 221 -14.32 -3.39 5.99
N ARG A 222 -14.65 -4.37 6.85
CA ARG A 222 -16.02 -4.68 7.27
C ARG A 222 -16.59 -3.61 8.21
N VAL A 223 -15.73 -2.88 8.92
CA VAL A 223 -16.14 -1.84 9.88
C VAL A 223 -16.45 -0.53 9.16
N ASP A 224 -15.51 -0.06 8.33
CA ASP A 224 -15.63 1.17 7.55
C ASP A 224 -14.98 1.01 6.18
N LYS A 225 -15.47 1.75 5.17
CA LYS A 225 -14.85 1.83 3.84
C LYS A 225 -13.43 2.36 3.96
N ARG A 226 -12.46 1.63 3.38
CA ARG A 226 -11.04 2.00 3.31
C ARG A 226 -10.47 2.30 4.69
N PHE A 227 -10.71 1.42 5.67
CA PHE A 227 -10.29 1.59 7.06
C PHE A 227 -8.80 1.86 7.16
N TRP A 228 -7.96 1.03 6.51
CA TRP A 228 -6.50 1.19 6.52
C TRP A 228 -6.07 2.57 6.00
N CYS A 229 -6.59 2.98 4.84
CA CYS A 229 -6.24 4.25 4.21
C CYS A 229 -6.72 5.48 4.98
N ARG A 230 -7.77 5.35 5.80
CA ARG A 230 -8.34 6.42 6.62
C ARG A 230 -7.65 6.56 7.97
N ALA A 231 -7.37 5.44 8.64
CA ALA A 231 -6.94 5.41 10.03
C ALA A 231 -5.44 5.16 10.23
N LEU A 232 -4.80 4.31 9.40
CA LEU A 232 -3.47 3.78 9.70
C LEU A 232 -2.41 4.08 8.63
N CYS A 233 -2.77 4.29 7.37
CA CYS A 233 -1.80 4.40 6.27
C CYS A 233 -0.94 5.70 6.37
N PRO A 234 0.38 5.60 6.67
CA PRO A 234 1.26 6.76 6.80
C PRO A 234 1.50 7.45 5.45
N LEU A 235 1.58 6.67 4.35
CA LEU A 235 1.66 7.20 2.99
C LEU A 235 0.45 8.08 2.66
N GLY A 236 -0.74 7.62 3.07
CA GLY A 236 -1.98 8.38 2.93
C GLY A 236 -2.04 9.64 3.78
N ALA A 237 -1.30 9.69 4.90
CA ALA A 237 -1.15 10.90 5.71
C ALA A 237 -0.21 11.91 5.04
N LEU A 238 0.92 11.44 4.49
CA LEU A 238 1.88 12.28 3.77
C LEU A 238 1.22 12.99 2.58
N TYR A 239 0.50 12.24 1.73
CA TYR A 239 -0.25 12.84 0.63
C TYR A 239 -1.38 13.76 1.11
N ALA A 240 -2.00 13.50 2.26
CA ALA A 240 -3.06 14.35 2.80
C ALA A 240 -2.52 15.72 3.27
N LEU A 241 -1.32 15.76 3.87
CA LEU A 241 -0.65 17.00 4.26
C LEU A 241 -0.41 17.91 3.06
N LEU A 242 0.02 17.34 1.93
CA LEU A 242 0.27 18.07 0.69
C LEU A 242 -1.02 18.41 -0.06
N ALA A 243 -1.98 17.49 -0.11
CA ALA A 243 -3.28 17.70 -0.76
C ALA A 243 -4.10 18.85 -0.12
N ARG A 244 -3.77 19.28 1.10
CA ARG A 244 -4.35 20.50 1.70
C ARG A 244 -4.08 21.75 0.85
N PHE A 245 -2.99 21.76 0.11
CA PHE A 245 -2.57 22.85 -0.77
C PHE A 245 -3.03 22.64 -2.22
N SER A 246 -3.85 21.63 -2.50
CA SER A 246 -4.20 21.30 -3.88
C SER A 246 -4.98 22.39 -4.61
N LEU A 247 -4.68 22.54 -5.90
CA LEU A 247 -5.37 23.44 -6.82
C LEU A 247 -6.74 22.89 -7.23
N LEU A 248 -6.82 21.58 -7.53
CA LEU A 248 -8.07 20.92 -7.88
C LEU A 248 -8.93 20.74 -6.62
N ARG A 249 -10.16 21.25 -6.66
CA ARG A 249 -11.10 21.20 -5.54
C ARG A 249 -12.51 20.86 -6.00
N ARG A 250 -13.25 20.16 -5.12
CA ARG A 250 -14.68 19.89 -5.30
C ARG A 250 -15.51 21.16 -5.07
N ARG A 251 -16.46 21.42 -5.94
CA ARG A 251 -17.55 22.40 -5.81
C ARG A 251 -18.90 21.68 -5.90
N PRO A 252 -19.91 22.06 -5.10
CA PRO A 252 -19.82 22.99 -3.98
C PRO A 252 -18.93 22.47 -2.84
N VAL A 253 -18.37 23.36 -2.03
CA VAL A 253 -17.50 23.00 -0.89
C VAL A 253 -18.32 22.47 0.28
N VAL A 254 -19.52 23.02 0.45
CA VAL A 254 -20.53 22.62 1.44
C VAL A 254 -21.45 21.57 0.78
N LEU A 255 -21.94 20.62 1.57
CA LEU A 255 -22.92 19.64 1.08
C LEU A 255 -24.26 20.32 0.78
N CYS A 256 -24.96 19.87 -0.25
CA CYS A 256 -26.31 20.33 -0.53
C CYS A 256 -27.21 19.98 0.67
N PRO A 257 -27.95 20.94 1.24
CA PRO A 257 -28.79 20.68 2.40
C PRO A 257 -29.90 19.68 2.11
N ASP A 258 -30.35 19.60 0.85
CA ASP A 258 -31.54 18.84 0.42
C ASP A 258 -31.32 17.32 0.37
N CYS A 259 -30.20 16.84 -0.22
CA CYS A 259 -29.99 15.39 -0.44
C CYS A 259 -28.91 14.75 0.45
N ARG A 260 -27.77 15.43 0.64
CA ARG A 260 -26.57 14.88 1.33
C ARG A 260 -26.03 13.53 0.79
N ASP A 261 -26.47 13.05 -0.38
CA ASP A 261 -26.05 11.76 -0.98
C ASP A 261 -24.53 11.59 -1.09
N CYS A 262 -23.85 12.71 -1.38
CA CYS A 262 -22.40 12.76 -1.50
C CYS A 262 -21.69 12.32 -0.22
N GLN A 263 -22.29 12.50 0.96
CA GLN A 263 -21.77 12.04 2.25
C GLN A 263 -21.84 10.52 2.37
N ALA A 264 -22.98 9.90 2.04
CA ALA A 264 -23.19 8.46 2.13
C ALA A 264 -22.30 7.66 1.14
N THR A 265 -22.09 8.22 -0.06
CA THR A 265 -21.25 7.59 -1.10
C THR A 265 -19.75 7.73 -0.84
N CYS A 266 -19.32 8.70 -0.03
CA CYS A 266 -17.91 9.00 0.17
C CYS A 266 -17.18 7.91 0.97
N LYS A 267 -16.34 7.12 0.29
CA LYS A 267 -15.52 6.07 0.90
C LYS A 267 -14.57 6.57 2.01
N MET A 268 -14.13 7.83 1.95
CA MET A 268 -13.18 8.40 2.90
C MET A 268 -13.85 9.18 4.04
N ALA A 269 -15.17 9.35 4.00
CA ALA A 269 -15.91 10.30 4.82
C ALA A 269 -15.25 11.70 4.85
N ALA A 270 -14.88 12.22 3.67
CA ALA A 270 -14.10 13.45 3.51
C ALA A 270 -14.92 14.74 3.78
N TYR A 271 -15.89 14.70 4.69
CA TYR A 271 -16.68 15.86 5.11
C TYR A 271 -16.47 16.09 6.60
N ALA A 272 -16.38 17.34 7.02
CA ALA A 272 -16.37 17.70 8.44
C ALA A 272 -17.67 17.23 9.10
N PRO A 273 -17.60 16.65 10.32
CA PRO A 273 -18.80 16.28 11.06
C PRO A 273 -19.55 17.51 11.57
N GLU A 274 -18.87 18.64 11.72
CA GLU A 274 -19.44 19.92 12.13
C GLU A 274 -20.19 20.59 10.97
N GLU A 275 -21.32 21.23 11.29
CA GLU A 275 -22.04 22.06 10.34
C GLU A 275 -21.16 23.23 9.87
N PRO A 276 -21.12 23.54 8.55
CA PRO A 276 -22.03 23.09 7.50
C PRO A 276 -21.53 21.87 6.68
N PHE A 277 -20.96 20.84 7.31
CA PHE A 277 -20.46 19.62 6.63
C PHE A 277 -19.50 19.90 5.46
N ARG A 278 -18.48 20.71 5.75
CA ARG A 278 -17.51 21.17 4.75
C ARG A 278 -16.68 20.02 4.19
N HIS A 279 -16.53 19.95 2.86
CA HIS A 279 -15.64 19.00 2.20
C HIS A 279 -14.16 19.27 2.56
N GLN A 280 -13.47 18.24 3.05
CA GLN A 280 -12.07 18.24 3.42
C GLN A 280 -11.20 17.71 2.27
N THR A 281 -10.60 18.62 1.51
CA THR A 281 -9.77 18.26 0.34
C THR A 281 -8.59 17.35 0.68
N ALA A 282 -7.96 17.56 1.85
CA ALA A 282 -6.84 16.73 2.33
C ALA A 282 -7.20 15.24 2.46
N GLU A 283 -8.47 14.93 2.75
CA GLU A 283 -8.95 13.56 2.96
C GLU A 283 -9.59 12.95 1.70
N CYS A 284 -9.89 13.78 0.70
CA CYS A 284 -10.51 13.35 -0.54
C CYS A 284 -9.49 12.69 -1.47
N GLN A 285 -9.67 11.40 -1.71
CA GLN A 285 -8.82 10.61 -2.61
C GLN A 285 -9.18 10.73 -4.09
N LEU A 286 -10.02 11.69 -4.47
CA LEU A 286 -10.54 11.88 -5.83
C LEU A 286 -11.09 10.60 -6.46
N CYS A 287 -11.88 9.83 -5.70
CA CYS A 287 -12.55 8.66 -6.26
C CYS A 287 -13.70 9.02 -7.20
N LEU A 288 -14.14 10.29 -7.23
CA LEU A 288 -15.24 10.78 -8.05
C LEU A 288 -16.59 10.07 -7.80
N GLY A 289 -16.73 9.31 -6.71
CA GLY A 289 -18.00 8.64 -6.39
C GLY A 289 -19.15 9.62 -6.13
N CYS A 290 -18.85 10.80 -5.56
CA CYS A 290 -19.83 11.87 -5.39
C CYS A 290 -20.23 12.57 -6.70
N LEU A 291 -19.38 12.49 -7.73
CA LEU A 291 -19.72 12.95 -9.07
C LEU A 291 -20.67 11.94 -9.72
N GLU A 292 -20.36 10.65 -9.59
CA GLU A 292 -21.13 9.53 -10.13
C GLU A 292 -22.54 9.41 -9.52
N SER A 293 -22.67 9.64 -8.20
CA SER A 293 -23.95 9.48 -7.49
C SER A 293 -24.84 10.72 -7.47
N CYS A 294 -24.41 11.85 -8.03
CA CYS A 294 -25.18 13.10 -7.95
C CYS A 294 -26.23 13.16 -9.06
N GLN A 295 -27.50 12.92 -8.70
CA GLN A 295 -28.63 12.97 -9.64
C GLN A 295 -28.83 14.37 -10.23
N GLU A 296 -28.62 15.40 -9.40
CA GLU A 296 -28.78 16.81 -9.76
C GLU A 296 -27.61 17.40 -10.56
N GLY A 297 -26.52 16.65 -10.78
CA GLY A 297 -25.36 17.14 -11.53
C GLY A 297 -24.60 18.34 -10.94
N ARG A 298 -24.87 18.72 -9.68
CA ARG A 298 -24.32 19.93 -9.03
C ARG A 298 -22.84 19.84 -8.66
N VAL A 299 -22.28 18.63 -8.63
CA VAL A 299 -20.89 18.39 -8.24
C VAL A 299 -19.96 18.60 -9.43
N SER A 300 -18.89 19.38 -9.23
CA SER A 300 -17.80 19.55 -10.20
C SER A 300 -16.44 19.63 -9.50
N PHE A 301 -15.37 19.36 -10.23
CA PHE A 301 -13.98 19.56 -9.78
C PHE A 301 -13.35 20.67 -10.61
N THR A 302 -12.94 21.75 -9.97
CA THR A 302 -12.37 22.92 -10.64
C THR A 302 -11.02 23.30 -10.04
N PHE A 303 -10.13 23.85 -10.87
CA PHE A 303 -8.85 24.38 -10.43
C PHE A 303 -9.06 25.78 -9.84
N THR A 304 -8.97 25.91 -8.52
CA THR A 304 -9.16 27.19 -7.83
C THR A 304 -8.26 27.32 -6.61
N SER A 305 -7.46 28.38 -6.59
CA SER A 305 -6.45 28.61 -5.55
C SER A 305 -7.02 29.22 -4.25
N LYS A 306 -8.13 29.98 -4.34
CA LYS A 306 -8.56 30.90 -3.27
C LYS A 306 -9.55 30.34 -2.22
N ALA A 307 -9.83 29.03 -2.20
CA ALA A 307 -10.78 28.49 -1.21
C ALA A 307 -10.14 28.30 0.18
N PRO A 308 -10.83 28.66 1.28
CA PRO A 308 -10.29 28.56 2.65
C PRO A 308 -9.89 27.12 2.98
N ARG A 309 -8.69 26.96 3.54
CA ARG A 309 -8.12 25.66 3.89
C ARG A 309 -8.78 25.16 5.17
N ALA A 310 -9.22 23.90 5.21
CA ALA A 310 -9.65 23.28 6.45
C ALA A 310 -8.48 23.31 7.46
N PRO A 311 -8.72 23.67 8.74
CA PRO A 311 -7.71 23.54 9.77
C PRO A 311 -7.39 22.06 9.99
N LEU A 312 -6.11 21.75 10.19
CA LEU A 312 -5.67 20.42 10.62
C LEU A 312 -5.34 20.55 12.10
N ASP A 313 -6.29 20.18 12.97
CA ASP A 313 -6.04 20.14 14.41
C ASP A 313 -5.61 18.74 14.84
N LEU A 314 -4.29 18.59 15.01
CA LEU A 314 -3.67 17.37 15.53
C LEU A 314 -3.47 17.43 17.05
N GLY A 315 -3.88 18.51 17.74
CA GLY A 315 -3.64 18.67 19.17
C GLY A 315 -2.14 18.71 19.53
N ARG A 316 -1.65 19.85 20.03
CA ARG A 316 -0.23 20.03 20.37
C ARG A 316 0.34 18.92 21.25
N ARG A 317 -0.42 18.46 22.25
CA ARG A 317 -0.01 17.38 23.16
C ARG A 317 0.23 16.07 22.42
N GLN A 318 -0.65 15.71 21.49
CA GLN A 318 -0.57 14.43 20.77
C GLN A 318 0.62 14.42 19.81
N VAL A 319 0.87 15.53 19.12
CA VAL A 319 2.07 15.69 18.27
C VAL A 319 3.35 15.53 19.09
N VAL A 320 3.45 16.21 20.24
CA VAL A 320 4.61 16.08 21.14
C VAL A 320 4.78 14.64 21.63
N THR A 321 3.68 13.96 21.99
CA THR A 321 3.77 12.55 22.38
C THR A 321 4.23 11.64 21.25
N SER A 322 3.83 11.88 19.99
CA SER A 322 4.31 11.09 18.85
C SER A 322 5.79 11.33 18.55
N LEU A 323 6.26 12.58 18.65
CA LEU A 323 7.68 12.93 18.55
C LEU A 323 8.48 12.23 19.65
N ALA A 324 8.07 12.38 20.91
CA ALA A 324 8.72 11.78 22.06
C ALA A 324 8.72 10.25 21.97
N ALA A 325 7.60 9.64 21.57
CA ALA A 325 7.50 8.20 21.37
C ALA A 325 8.46 7.70 20.28
N GLY A 326 8.61 8.45 19.17
CA GLY A 326 9.57 8.12 18.11
C GLY A 326 11.01 8.12 18.61
N ILE A 327 11.39 9.11 19.42
CA ILE A 327 12.72 9.21 20.02
C ILE A 327 12.95 8.10 21.06
N VAL A 328 11.99 7.92 21.99
CA VAL A 328 12.10 6.95 23.09
C VAL A 328 12.02 5.50 22.61
N ALA A 329 11.32 5.22 21.51
CA ALA A 329 11.27 3.89 20.93
C ALA A 329 12.63 3.39 20.43
N VAL A 330 13.54 4.31 20.03
CA VAL A 330 14.90 3.97 19.58
C VAL A 330 15.67 3.17 20.64
N PRO A 331 15.98 3.73 21.83
CA PRO A 331 16.69 2.99 22.85
C PRO A 331 15.87 1.80 23.36
N LEU A 332 14.54 1.88 23.45
CA LEU A 332 13.72 0.76 23.94
C LEU A 332 13.80 -0.48 23.02
N ILE A 333 13.65 -0.28 21.70
CA ILE A 333 13.76 -1.35 20.72
C ILE A 333 15.19 -1.89 20.68
N ARG A 334 16.19 -1.00 20.79
CA ARG A 334 17.60 -1.40 20.83
C ARG A 334 18.00 -2.09 22.13
N LEU A 335 17.40 -1.79 23.28
CA LEU A 335 17.69 -2.50 24.54
C LEU A 335 17.32 -3.99 24.42
N GLY A 336 16.18 -4.28 23.78
CA GLY A 336 15.78 -5.65 23.47
C GLY A 336 16.66 -6.30 22.39
N SER A 337 17.17 -5.50 21.43
CA SER A 337 18.08 -5.98 20.38
C SER A 337 19.50 -6.25 20.91
N LEU A 338 20.08 -5.35 21.70
CA LEU A 338 21.43 -5.47 22.29
C LEU A 338 21.51 -6.58 23.36
N ALA A 339 20.40 -6.85 24.07
CA ALA A 339 20.32 -7.98 25.00
C ALA A 339 20.39 -9.34 24.26
N LYS A 340 19.95 -9.40 22.99
CA LYS A 340 20.16 -10.54 22.11
C LYS A 340 21.46 -10.32 21.34
N ARG A 341 22.52 -11.06 21.71
CA ARG A 341 23.67 -11.20 20.79
C ARG A 341 23.12 -11.59 19.41
N PRO A 342 23.54 -10.94 18.30
CA PRO A 342 23.11 -11.38 16.97
C PRO A 342 23.38 -12.88 16.91
N GLU A 343 22.34 -13.67 16.66
CA GLU A 343 22.49 -15.12 16.62
C GLU A 343 23.66 -15.43 15.69
N GLU A 344 24.58 -16.29 16.12
CA GLU A 344 25.75 -16.70 15.33
C GLU A 344 25.34 -17.29 13.96
N TYR A 345 24.04 -17.62 13.82
CA TYR A 345 23.37 -18.13 12.63
C TYR A 345 22.60 -17.07 11.81
N LEU A 346 22.61 -15.79 12.17
CA LEU A 346 21.97 -14.72 11.40
C LEU A 346 22.87 -14.27 10.24
N ILE A 347 22.88 -15.09 9.18
CA ILE A 347 23.64 -14.79 7.97
C ILE A 347 22.78 -13.93 7.03
N ARG A 348 23.29 -12.76 6.62
CA ARG A 348 22.63 -11.86 5.66
C ARG A 348 22.94 -12.26 4.22
N PRO A 349 22.06 -11.90 3.24
CA PRO A 349 22.33 -12.16 1.82
C PRO A 349 23.64 -11.53 1.34
N PRO A 350 24.26 -12.09 0.28
CA PRO A 350 25.44 -11.47 -0.33
C PRO A 350 25.12 -10.04 -0.80
N GLY A 351 26.06 -9.13 -0.56
CA GLY A 351 25.87 -7.70 -0.84
C GLY A 351 25.13 -6.92 0.26
N ALA A 352 24.70 -7.56 1.35
CA ALA A 352 24.26 -6.86 2.53
C ALA A 352 25.42 -6.10 3.18
N GLN A 353 25.17 -4.83 3.54
CA GLN A 353 26.10 -4.02 4.31
C GLN A 353 26.14 -4.46 5.77
N LYS A 354 26.95 -3.80 6.59
CA LYS A 354 26.94 -3.97 8.05
C LYS A 354 25.52 -3.86 8.59
N GLU A 355 25.17 -4.65 9.60
CA GLU A 355 23.79 -4.83 10.09
C GLU A 355 23.04 -3.50 10.31
N ALA A 356 23.65 -2.53 11.00
CA ALA A 356 23.03 -1.22 11.23
C ALA A 356 22.72 -0.45 9.93
N GLU A 357 23.65 -0.48 8.96
CA GLU A 357 23.48 0.17 7.66
C GLU A 357 22.42 -0.56 6.82
N PHE A 358 22.43 -1.89 6.86
CA PHE A 358 21.44 -2.73 6.22
C PHE A 358 20.02 -2.46 6.75
N LEU A 359 19.82 -2.46 8.07
CA LEU A 359 18.54 -2.19 8.71
C LEU A 359 18.04 -0.76 8.43
N SER A 360 18.94 0.22 8.34
CA SER A 360 18.58 1.58 7.98
C SER A 360 18.07 1.72 6.54
N ARG A 361 18.54 0.85 5.62
CA ARG A 361 18.20 0.90 4.19
C ARG A 361 17.08 -0.05 3.78
N CYS A 362 16.86 -1.13 4.53
CA CYS A 362 15.89 -2.15 4.14
C CYS A 362 14.43 -1.65 4.29
N ILE A 363 13.71 -1.57 3.17
CA ILE A 363 12.28 -1.24 3.15
C ILE A 363 11.37 -2.45 3.38
N ARG A 364 11.92 -3.64 3.69
CA ARG A 364 11.16 -4.87 3.99
C ARG A 364 10.10 -5.26 2.96
N CYS A 365 10.34 -4.97 1.68
CA CYS A 365 9.41 -5.25 0.60
C CYS A 365 9.26 -6.75 0.31
N GLY A 366 10.29 -7.56 0.56
CA GLY A 366 10.30 -9.00 0.29
C GLY A 366 10.70 -9.38 -1.14
N GLN A 367 11.10 -8.42 -1.98
CA GLN A 367 11.54 -8.66 -3.36
C GLN A 367 12.79 -9.55 -3.43
N CYS A 368 13.75 -9.35 -2.52
CA CYS A 368 14.94 -10.20 -2.40
C CYS A 368 14.59 -11.65 -2.01
N LEU A 369 13.53 -11.87 -1.22
CA LEU A 369 13.05 -13.20 -0.86
C LEU A 369 12.51 -13.92 -2.11
N LYS A 370 11.71 -13.20 -2.91
CA LYS A 370 11.07 -13.74 -4.11
C LYS A 370 12.09 -14.08 -5.20
N VAL A 371 13.06 -13.22 -5.46
CA VAL A 371 14.04 -13.41 -6.55
C VAL A 371 15.07 -14.51 -6.24
N CYS A 372 15.13 -14.99 -5.00
CA CYS A 372 16.11 -15.98 -4.55
C CYS A 372 15.90 -17.35 -5.22
N ILE A 373 16.79 -17.71 -6.13
CA ILE A 373 16.75 -18.96 -6.91
C ILE A 373 16.77 -20.21 -6.03
N THR A 374 17.48 -20.17 -4.91
CA THR A 374 17.57 -21.30 -3.97
C THR A 374 16.43 -21.31 -2.95
N ASN A 375 15.62 -20.26 -2.88
CA ASN A 375 14.66 -20.00 -1.79
C ASN A 375 15.31 -20.10 -0.38
N GLY A 376 16.64 -19.91 -0.31
CA GLY A 376 17.39 -19.89 0.94
C GLY A 376 17.17 -18.62 1.75
N LEU A 377 16.75 -17.52 1.10
CA LEU A 377 16.39 -16.29 1.81
C LEU A 377 15.01 -16.39 2.44
N GLN A 378 14.97 -16.24 3.76
CA GLN A 378 13.78 -16.36 4.58
C GLN A 378 13.55 -15.08 5.40
N PRO A 379 12.30 -14.64 5.58
CA PRO A 379 12.01 -13.53 6.48
C PRO A 379 12.29 -13.91 7.92
N VAL A 380 12.83 -12.99 8.72
CA VAL A 380 12.99 -13.15 10.18
C VAL A 380 11.78 -12.59 10.93
N LEU A 381 11.49 -13.16 12.10
CA LEU A 381 10.46 -12.69 13.03
C LEU A 381 11.08 -11.94 14.23
N TRP A 382 11.97 -12.61 14.96
CA TRP A 382 12.55 -12.12 16.24
C TRP A 382 14.06 -12.31 16.34
N GLU A 383 14.67 -12.97 15.36
CA GLU A 383 16.09 -13.36 15.32
C GLU A 383 17.01 -12.13 15.22
N ALA A 384 16.57 -11.08 14.51
CA ALA A 384 17.28 -9.81 14.37
C ALA A 384 16.66 -8.68 15.22
N GLY A 385 16.00 -9.05 16.33
CA GLY A 385 15.23 -8.11 17.15
C GLY A 385 14.00 -7.54 16.42
N LEU A 386 13.31 -6.61 17.09
CA LEU A 386 12.12 -5.93 16.54
C LEU A 386 12.45 -5.06 15.31
N GLU A 387 13.65 -4.50 15.28
CA GLU A 387 14.13 -3.67 14.16
C GLU A 387 14.38 -4.49 12.89
N GLY A 388 14.73 -5.77 13.04
CA GLY A 388 14.95 -6.69 11.94
C GLY A 388 13.73 -7.43 11.43
N LEU A 389 12.53 -7.23 11.98
CA LEU A 389 11.31 -7.93 11.54
C LEU A 389 11.16 -7.91 10.00
N TYR A 390 10.83 -9.04 9.37
CA TYR A 390 10.71 -9.22 7.91
C TYR A 390 11.97 -8.95 7.07
N THR A 391 13.14 -8.78 7.68
CA THR A 391 14.40 -8.70 6.93
C THR A 391 14.84 -10.11 6.48
N PRO A 392 15.56 -10.23 5.35
CA PRO A 392 16.04 -11.51 4.85
C PRO A 392 17.19 -12.08 5.69
N ARG A 393 17.10 -13.36 6.04
CA ARG A 393 18.22 -14.19 6.50
C ARG A 393 18.44 -15.34 5.54
N LEU A 394 19.69 -15.79 5.41
CA LEU A 394 20.03 -16.99 4.66
C LEU A 394 19.85 -18.22 5.57
N VAL A 395 18.99 -19.13 5.14
CA VAL A 395 18.85 -20.47 5.69
C VAL A 395 19.36 -21.43 4.60
N PRO A 396 20.56 -22.01 4.75
CA PRO A 396 21.06 -22.98 3.79
C PRO A 396 20.10 -24.17 3.72
N ARG A 397 19.81 -24.64 2.50
CA ARG A 397 18.94 -25.79 2.22
C ARG A 397 19.69 -26.84 1.44
#